data_AF-A0A534A4Z5-F1
#
_entry.id   AF-A0A534A4Z5-F1
#
_cell.length_a   1.000
_cell.length_b   1.000
_cell.length_c   1.000
_cell.angle_alpha   90.00
_cell.angle_beta   90.00
_cell.angle_gamma   90.00
#
_symmetry.space_group_name_H-M   'P 1'
#
loop_
_entity.id
_entity.type
_entity.pdbx_description
1 polymer ?
#
loop_
_entity_poly.entity_id
_entity_poly.type
_entity_poly.pdbx_seq_one_letter_code
_entity_poly.pdbx_strand_id
1 'polypeptide(L)'
;MAPRIVLAAVLCALALPASGRAQQPTSLPQRPSPRGFRREIPGFDFRRDGVWRRDARAVRALRRRLLSRRSFGALNAPMATGGGAALAGGVPLRSNVAVSGVLKVPAIIFKFKDTQASQLRNSTQYDQVLFAAAPTGASAGRPYTYRSFYEQMSNGLLSVQGQTYGYAALDSNEGTYTGTAGTCSGNPYGNSNCNGLFSDTAIFRMQAGLREALRKLDDQVDWTQYDFNGDGYVDLVAFIQPALDGACGGATNNHLWAHRFALTGAPYTTHSMTVVNGRSVHVLVSDYILESGVGGEGSCDSTQIMPIGTVAHETGHGFGLPDLYDTGENTEGIGEYSLMGEGNYTSPFSPSRMDAWSLNELGWVTVVPLGTGGTYRFGAVPTSDTAFFLPVDGANPRGEYFLLENRQAVESDSSMIQYHCQVWYHAAAPPACGGGLVVYHVDSEQIAQHGIDQDNRVNAGPIHGLALVQADGLANLDASPNGTRCSSTPLVGCSDRGDAGDPYPGTTGNVALTPTSTPAALRNVDGLPAGLVLDQITQLVPNGAIQFRVAYPVWVVRATDTTALIQ
;
A
#
# COMPACT_ATOMS: atom_id res chain seq x y z
N MET A 1 14.76 64.51 -3.56
CA MET A 1 15.81 63.48 -3.44
C MET A 1 15.23 62.36 -2.60
N ALA A 2 14.85 61.24 -3.22
CA ALA A 2 14.27 60.07 -2.55
C ALA A 2 15.37 59.05 -2.26
N PRO A 3 15.41 58.38 -1.09
CA PRO A 3 16.39 57.35 -0.82
C PRO A 3 15.94 56.03 -1.45
N ARG A 4 16.88 55.40 -2.16
CA ARG A 4 16.72 54.07 -2.78
C ARG A 4 16.83 53.00 -1.68
N ILE A 5 15.77 52.21 -1.49
CA ILE A 5 15.82 50.96 -0.73
C ILE A 5 16.36 49.89 -1.68
N VAL A 6 17.55 49.38 -1.39
CA VAL A 6 18.13 48.23 -2.09
C VAL A 6 17.56 46.97 -1.44
N LEU A 7 16.69 46.26 -2.18
CA LEU A 7 16.20 44.94 -1.79
C LEU A 7 17.33 43.94 -2.08
N ALA A 8 18.05 43.52 -1.05
CA ALA A 8 19.02 42.43 -1.17
C ALA A 8 18.26 41.10 -1.25
N ALA A 9 18.19 40.54 -2.47
CA ALA A 9 17.75 39.17 -2.68
C ALA A 9 18.82 38.21 -2.10
N VAL A 10 18.54 37.64 -0.94
CA VAL A 10 19.33 36.52 -0.41
C VAL A 10 18.95 35.27 -1.21
N LEU A 11 19.75 34.95 -2.23
CA LEU A 11 19.79 33.62 -2.82
C LEU A 11 20.40 32.66 -1.80
N CYS A 12 19.57 32.08 -0.94
CA CYS A 12 19.93 30.83 -0.28
C CYS A 12 19.84 29.72 -1.34
N ALA A 13 20.99 29.34 -1.90
CA ALA A 13 21.14 28.08 -2.60
C ALA A 13 20.96 26.95 -1.58
N LEU A 14 19.70 26.53 -1.35
CA LEU A 14 19.41 25.23 -0.77
C LEU A 14 19.94 24.20 -1.75
N ALA A 15 20.99 23.49 -1.35
CA ALA A 15 21.37 22.25 -1.98
C ALA A 15 20.19 21.28 -1.83
N LEU A 16 19.37 21.19 -2.88
CA LEU A 16 18.34 20.17 -3.00
C LEU A 16 19.06 18.81 -2.91
N PRO A 17 18.67 17.90 -1.99
CA PRO A 17 19.06 16.50 -2.14
C PRO A 17 18.57 16.05 -3.51
N ALA A 18 19.42 15.34 -4.25
CA ALA A 18 19.19 14.93 -5.64
C ALA A 18 17.75 14.45 -5.88
N SER A 19 16.90 15.37 -6.31
CA SER A 19 15.48 15.15 -6.53
C SER A 19 15.30 14.51 -7.89
N GLY A 20 14.56 13.41 -7.90
CA GLY A 20 13.79 12.93 -9.05
C GLY A 20 14.60 12.57 -10.28
N ARG A 21 15.36 11.47 -10.24
CA ARG A 21 15.62 10.77 -11.50
C ARG A 21 14.34 10.03 -11.86
N ALA A 22 13.70 10.43 -12.96
CA ALA A 22 12.64 9.63 -13.58
C ALA A 22 13.19 8.22 -13.82
N GLN A 23 12.61 7.24 -13.16
CA GLN A 23 13.05 5.85 -13.22
C GLN A 23 12.31 5.17 -14.37
N GLN A 24 12.92 5.22 -15.55
CA GLN A 24 12.45 4.46 -16.69
C GLN A 24 12.71 2.96 -16.44
N PRO A 25 11.69 2.09 -16.37
CA PRO A 25 11.91 0.67 -16.60
C PRO A 25 12.45 0.53 -18.03
N THR A 26 13.54 -0.23 -18.19
CA THR A 26 14.23 -0.39 -19.48
C THR A 26 13.50 -1.34 -20.44
N SER A 27 12.45 -2.00 -19.98
CA SER A 27 11.55 -2.84 -20.77
C SER A 27 10.30 -3.17 -19.95
N LEU A 28 9.19 -3.55 -20.59
CA LEU A 28 8.05 -4.18 -19.90
C LEU A 28 8.58 -5.45 -19.22
N PRO A 29 8.69 -5.54 -17.88
CA PRO A 29 8.88 -6.83 -17.27
C PRO A 29 7.62 -7.63 -17.60
N GLN A 30 7.75 -8.78 -18.25
CA GLN A 30 6.70 -9.79 -18.20
C GLN A 30 6.44 -10.04 -16.71
N ARG A 31 5.29 -9.59 -16.24
CA ARG A 31 4.99 -9.52 -14.81
C ARG A 31 5.01 -10.89 -14.16
N PRO A 32 5.45 -10.98 -12.89
CA PRO A 32 5.45 -12.19 -12.08
C PRO A 32 4.06 -12.64 -11.62
N SER A 33 3.05 -11.77 -11.65
CA SER A 33 1.67 -12.14 -11.32
C SER A 33 0.89 -12.32 -12.61
N PRO A 34 0.58 -13.55 -13.03
CA PRO A 34 -0.43 -13.73 -14.03
C PRO A 34 -1.78 -13.34 -13.39
N ARG A 35 -2.47 -12.38 -13.99
CA ARG A 35 -3.83 -11.97 -13.54
C ARG A 35 -4.78 -13.19 -13.52
N GLY A 36 -5.70 -13.21 -12.56
CA GLY A 36 -6.69 -14.27 -12.36
C GLY A 36 -6.37 -15.28 -11.25
N PHE A 37 -5.47 -14.92 -10.32
CA PHE A 37 -5.11 -15.76 -9.17
C PHE A 37 -5.27 -15.01 -7.86
N ARG A 38 -5.67 -15.74 -6.82
CA ARG A 38 -5.83 -15.22 -5.46
C ARG A 38 -4.52 -14.62 -4.97
N ARG A 39 -4.56 -13.32 -4.72
CA ARG A 39 -3.42 -12.49 -4.28
C ARG A 39 -3.29 -12.54 -2.76
N GLU A 40 -4.43 -12.48 -2.09
CA GLU A 40 -4.57 -12.85 -0.69
C GLU A 40 -4.63 -14.37 -0.56
N ILE A 41 -3.95 -14.92 0.44
CA ILE A 41 -4.11 -16.34 0.80
C ILE A 41 -5.21 -16.39 1.88
N PRO A 42 -6.41 -16.93 1.59
CA PRO A 42 -7.53 -16.85 2.52
C PRO A 42 -7.22 -17.50 3.86
N GLY A 43 -7.51 -16.79 4.94
CA GLY A 43 -7.27 -17.24 6.31
C GLY A 43 -5.83 -17.04 6.80
N PHE A 44 -4.94 -16.50 5.96
CA PHE A 44 -3.60 -16.10 6.36
C PHE A 44 -3.60 -14.62 6.69
N ASP A 45 -3.55 -14.34 7.98
CA ASP A 45 -3.46 -12.96 8.44
C ASP A 45 -2.70 -12.86 9.76
N PHE A 46 -2.24 -11.66 10.09
CA PHE A 46 -1.74 -11.39 11.44
C PHE A 46 -2.85 -11.62 12.47
N ARG A 47 -2.47 -11.79 13.73
CA ARG A 47 -3.40 -11.77 14.85
C ARG A 47 -4.22 -10.48 14.81
N ARG A 48 -5.46 -10.53 15.29
CA ARG A 48 -6.38 -9.38 15.33
C ARG A 48 -5.75 -8.11 15.93
N ASP A 49 -4.99 -8.28 17.00
CA ASP A 49 -4.27 -7.20 17.70
C ASP A 49 -2.75 -7.31 17.54
N GLY A 50 -2.27 -8.12 16.59
CA GLY A 50 -0.86 -8.31 16.27
C GLY A 50 -0.24 -7.10 15.56
N VAL A 51 1.09 -7.08 15.51
CA VAL A 51 1.86 -5.94 15.00
C VAL A 51 1.39 -4.64 15.69
N TRP A 52 0.94 -3.64 14.94
CA TRP A 52 0.45 -2.37 15.48
C TRP A 52 -1.04 -2.17 15.22
N ARG A 53 -1.79 -3.26 14.93
CA ARG A 53 -3.23 -3.18 14.60
C ARG A 53 -4.06 -2.56 15.71
N ARG A 54 -3.77 -2.89 16.97
CA ARG A 54 -4.46 -2.31 18.14
C ARG A 54 -4.30 -0.79 18.17
N ASP A 55 -3.06 -0.33 18.04
CA ASP A 55 -2.70 1.09 18.14
C ASP A 55 -3.22 1.86 16.92
N ALA A 56 -3.07 1.31 15.71
CA ALA A 56 -3.60 1.89 14.48
C ALA A 56 -5.13 1.95 14.46
N ARG A 57 -5.83 0.96 15.06
CA ARG A 57 -7.28 1.01 15.24
C ARG A 57 -7.72 2.13 16.17
N ALA A 58 -6.95 2.41 17.23
CA ALA A 58 -7.21 3.55 18.11
C ALA A 58 -7.03 4.89 17.37
N VAL A 59 -5.97 5.00 16.54
CA VAL A 59 -5.75 6.14 15.64
C VAL A 59 -6.95 6.31 14.71
N ARG A 60 -7.33 5.28 13.94
CA ARG A 60 -8.49 5.32 13.03
C ARG A 60 -9.76 5.76 13.75
N ALA A 61 -10.06 5.19 14.92
CA ALA A 61 -11.25 5.52 15.69
C ALA A 61 -11.28 7.00 16.10
N LEU A 62 -10.14 7.54 16.56
CA LEU A 62 -10.05 8.96 16.89
C LEU A 62 -10.19 9.84 15.65
N ARG A 63 -9.53 9.48 14.55
CA ARG A 63 -9.61 10.21 13.27
C ARG A 63 -11.03 10.25 12.72
N ARG A 64 -11.75 9.12 12.71
CA ARG A 64 -13.18 9.06 12.35
C ARG A 64 -14.04 9.98 13.22
N ARG A 65 -13.79 10.03 14.53
CA ARG A 65 -14.46 10.97 15.45
C ARG A 65 -14.15 12.42 15.09
N LEU A 66 -12.91 12.75 14.75
CA LEU A 66 -12.52 14.10 14.33
C LEU A 66 -13.16 14.50 12.99
N LEU A 67 -13.18 13.59 12.01
CA LEU A 67 -13.87 13.77 10.72
C LEU A 67 -15.38 14.00 10.92
N SER A 68 -16.06 13.18 11.74
CA SER A 68 -17.49 13.34 12.04
C SER A 68 -17.85 14.69 12.67
N ARG A 69 -16.88 15.31 13.37
CA ARG A 69 -17.01 16.63 14.01
C ARG A 69 -16.46 17.75 13.14
N ARG A 70 -16.02 17.45 11.92
CA ARG A 70 -15.35 18.39 11.00
C ARG A 70 -14.14 19.11 11.64
N SER A 71 -13.45 18.43 12.54
CA SER A 71 -12.29 18.97 13.27
C SER A 71 -10.99 18.73 12.50
N PHE A 72 -10.90 19.29 11.29
CA PHE A 72 -9.77 19.04 10.38
C PHE A 72 -8.43 19.55 10.91
N GLY A 73 -8.41 20.63 11.70
CA GLY A 73 -7.18 21.11 12.34
C GLY A 73 -6.58 20.07 13.29
N ALA A 74 -7.40 19.42 14.12
CA ALA A 74 -6.95 18.35 15.01
C ALA A 74 -6.62 17.05 14.25
N LEU A 75 -7.38 16.75 13.19
CA LEU A 75 -7.12 15.62 12.29
C LEU A 75 -5.76 15.73 11.61
N ASN A 76 -5.40 16.94 11.16
CA ASN A 76 -4.18 17.22 10.41
C ASN A 76 -3.01 17.65 11.29
N ALA A 77 -3.18 17.68 12.62
CA ALA A 77 -2.15 18.12 13.56
C ALA A 77 -0.79 17.41 13.37
N PRO A 78 -0.72 16.09 13.07
CA PRO A 78 0.56 15.41 12.79
C PRO A 78 1.29 15.94 11.57
N MET A 79 0.54 16.40 10.56
CA MET A 79 1.10 16.90 9.30
C MET A 79 1.46 18.39 9.39
N ALA A 80 0.78 19.13 10.28
CA ALA A 80 0.93 20.59 10.41
C ALA A 80 2.31 21.04 10.92
N THR A 81 3.10 20.17 11.57
CA THR A 81 4.48 20.48 11.98
C THR A 81 5.51 20.32 10.85
N GLY A 82 5.06 20.26 9.60
CA GLY A 82 5.91 20.14 8.41
C GLY A 82 6.28 18.70 8.08
N GLY A 83 5.39 17.73 8.38
CA GLY A 83 5.64 16.30 8.20
C GLY A 83 6.66 15.71 9.19
N GLY A 84 7.65 16.50 9.62
CA GLY A 84 8.59 16.14 10.67
C GLY A 84 7.85 15.80 11.95
N ALA A 85 7.81 14.51 12.27
CA ALA A 85 7.40 14.03 13.58
C ALA A 85 8.14 14.85 14.64
N ALA A 86 7.51 15.14 15.77
CA ALA A 86 8.29 15.61 16.91
C ALA A 86 9.35 14.54 17.21
N LEU A 87 10.62 14.86 17.02
CA LEU A 87 11.73 13.91 17.14
C LEU A 87 12.31 13.99 18.55
N ALA A 88 12.43 12.86 19.23
CA ALA A 88 13.28 12.73 20.41
C ALA A 88 14.57 12.00 20.00
N GLY A 89 15.70 12.70 19.94
CA GLY A 89 16.98 12.10 19.52
C GLY A 89 16.98 11.56 18.08
N GLY A 90 16.18 12.14 17.17
CA GLY A 90 16.05 11.67 15.78
C GLY A 90 15.00 10.59 15.56
N VAL A 91 14.23 10.22 16.60
CA VAL A 91 13.19 9.18 16.55
C VAL A 91 11.79 9.81 16.56
N PRO A 92 10.88 9.41 15.64
CA PRO A 92 9.49 9.88 15.65
C PRO A 92 8.76 9.57 16.96
N LEU A 93 8.16 10.58 17.58
CA LEU A 93 7.31 10.41 18.77
C LEU A 93 5.94 9.83 18.40
N ARG A 94 5.34 9.09 19.35
CA ARG A 94 3.98 8.55 19.20
C ARG A 94 2.95 9.67 19.12
N SER A 95 2.03 9.53 18.18
CA SER A 95 0.83 10.36 18.02
C SER A 95 -0.42 9.53 18.34
N ASN A 96 -1.44 10.18 18.89
CA ASN A 96 -2.76 9.54 19.06
C ASN A 96 -3.64 9.67 17.80
N VAL A 97 -3.27 10.56 16.87
CA VAL A 97 -4.02 10.87 15.64
C VAL A 97 -3.26 10.48 14.37
N ALA A 98 -2.09 9.85 14.50
CA ALA A 98 -1.35 9.21 13.41
C ALA A 98 -0.62 7.96 13.92
N VAL A 99 -0.45 6.97 13.06
CA VAL A 99 0.46 5.84 13.29
C VAL A 99 1.88 6.37 13.14
N SER A 100 2.66 6.39 14.22
CA SER A 100 4.01 6.95 14.22
C SER A 100 4.96 6.24 15.17
N GLY A 101 6.25 6.29 14.85
CA GLY A 101 7.30 5.65 15.64
C GLY A 101 8.37 4.98 14.79
N VAL A 102 9.11 4.06 15.42
CA VAL A 102 10.07 3.19 14.73
C VAL A 102 9.58 1.76 14.83
N LEU A 103 9.15 1.21 13.69
CA LEU A 103 8.86 -0.22 13.60
C LEU A 103 10.19 -0.94 13.42
N LYS A 104 10.62 -1.67 14.45
CA LYS A 104 11.82 -2.50 14.36
C LYS A 104 11.44 -3.90 13.91
N VAL A 105 12.07 -4.39 12.84
CA VAL A 105 11.80 -5.71 12.24
C VAL A 105 13.09 -6.53 12.25
N PRO A 106 13.17 -7.66 12.97
CA PRO A 106 14.24 -8.62 12.77
C PRO A 106 13.97 -9.39 11.46
N ALA A 107 14.93 -9.35 10.55
CA ALA A 107 14.91 -10.18 9.36
C ALA A 107 15.64 -11.49 9.63
N ILE A 108 14.92 -12.61 9.63
CA ILE A 108 15.45 -13.94 9.91
C ILE A 108 15.70 -14.66 8.59
N ILE A 109 16.95 -14.73 8.15
CA ILE A 109 17.35 -15.50 6.98
C ILE A 109 17.63 -16.95 7.39
N PHE A 110 17.08 -17.89 6.65
CA PHE A 110 17.30 -19.32 6.87
C PHE A 110 17.64 -20.03 5.56
N LYS A 111 18.23 -21.22 5.67
CA LYS A 111 18.57 -22.05 4.53
C LYS A 111 18.14 -23.49 4.79
N PHE A 112 17.74 -24.18 3.74
CA PHE A 112 17.47 -25.60 3.79
C PHE A 112 18.77 -26.40 3.76
N LYS A 113 18.72 -27.67 4.16
CA LYS A 113 19.88 -28.57 4.13
C LYS A 113 20.50 -28.72 2.75
N ASP A 114 19.69 -28.63 1.70
CA ASP A 114 20.05 -28.73 0.30
C ASP A 114 20.21 -27.38 -0.42
N THR A 115 20.16 -26.26 0.30
CA THR A 115 20.40 -24.94 -0.30
C THR A 115 21.83 -24.83 -0.81
N GLN A 116 21.98 -24.48 -2.08
CA GLN A 116 23.27 -24.29 -2.71
C GLN A 116 23.89 -22.95 -2.28
N ALA A 117 25.21 -22.91 -2.11
CA ALA A 117 25.92 -21.69 -1.69
C ALA A 117 25.69 -20.50 -2.65
N SER A 118 25.49 -20.76 -3.95
CA SER A 118 25.19 -19.76 -4.98
C SER A 118 23.84 -19.05 -4.79
N GLN A 119 22.91 -19.64 -4.03
CA GLN A 119 21.59 -19.07 -3.74
C GLN A 119 21.63 -18.11 -2.54
N LEU A 120 22.70 -18.14 -1.74
CA LEU A 120 22.76 -17.37 -0.50
C LEU A 120 23.23 -15.93 -0.74
N ARG A 121 22.54 -14.99 -0.11
CA ARG A 121 22.97 -13.59 0.07
C ARG A 121 23.36 -13.34 1.51
N ASN A 122 24.31 -12.47 1.76
CA ASN A 122 24.72 -12.18 3.13
C ASN A 122 23.74 -11.19 3.82
N SER A 123 23.75 -11.17 5.16
CA SER A 123 22.89 -10.31 5.96
C SER A 123 23.03 -8.82 5.62
N THR A 124 24.27 -8.35 5.40
CA THR A 124 24.53 -6.95 5.03
C THR A 124 23.83 -6.55 3.73
N GLN A 125 23.72 -7.44 2.75
CA GLN A 125 23.01 -7.15 1.51
C GLN A 125 21.49 -7.00 1.75
N TYR A 126 20.91 -7.82 2.63
CA TYR A 126 19.51 -7.66 3.02
C TYR A 126 19.29 -6.37 3.82
N ASP A 127 20.17 -6.05 4.77
CA ASP A 127 20.09 -4.79 5.53
C ASP A 127 20.17 -3.56 4.61
N GLN A 128 21.00 -3.61 3.56
CA GLN A 128 21.10 -2.56 2.55
C GLN A 128 19.83 -2.37 1.72
N VAL A 129 19.04 -3.42 1.51
CA VAL A 129 17.77 -3.36 0.78
C VAL A 129 16.62 -2.99 1.70
N LEU A 130 16.60 -3.50 2.93
CA LEU A 130 15.47 -3.36 3.84
C LEU A 130 15.60 -2.11 4.73
N PHE A 131 16.77 -1.89 5.36
CA PHE A 131 16.88 -0.99 6.52
C PHE A 131 17.80 0.21 6.31
N ALA A 132 18.58 0.27 5.23
CA ALA A 132 19.40 1.43 4.93
C ALA A 132 18.54 2.68 4.67
N ALA A 133 18.96 3.85 5.13
CA ALA A 133 18.22 5.10 4.99
C ALA A 133 18.13 5.61 3.54
N ALA A 134 19.00 5.11 2.66
CA ALA A 134 18.96 5.38 1.23
C ALA A 134 19.53 4.18 0.44
N PRO A 135 19.13 4.00 -0.83
CA PRO A 135 19.62 2.91 -1.67
C PRO A 135 21.14 2.99 -1.87
N THR A 136 21.87 2.03 -1.29
CA THR A 136 23.33 1.95 -1.31
C THR A 136 23.77 0.47 -1.26
N GLY A 137 25.00 0.17 -1.68
CA GLY A 137 25.48 -1.21 -1.69
C GLY A 137 24.60 -2.12 -2.56
N ALA A 138 24.02 -3.18 -1.98
CA ALA A 138 23.16 -4.14 -2.67
C ALA A 138 21.85 -3.54 -3.21
N SER A 139 21.42 -2.39 -2.70
CA SER A 139 20.29 -1.63 -3.23
C SER A 139 20.71 -0.48 -4.15
N ALA A 140 22.00 -0.33 -4.47
CA ALA A 140 22.45 0.71 -5.39
C ALA A 140 21.73 0.61 -6.75
N GLY A 141 21.21 1.75 -7.22
CA GLY A 141 20.39 1.82 -8.43
C GLY A 141 18.90 1.54 -8.20
N ARG A 142 18.49 1.06 -7.01
CA ARG A 142 17.08 0.98 -6.63
C ARG A 142 16.55 2.37 -6.24
N PRO A 143 15.25 2.61 -6.40
CA PRO A 143 14.56 3.83 -5.98
C PRO A 143 14.49 4.00 -4.46
N TYR A 144 14.16 2.91 -3.78
CA TYR A 144 13.87 2.90 -2.37
C TYR A 144 14.44 1.65 -1.70
N THR A 145 14.75 1.81 -0.42
CA THR A 145 14.76 0.71 0.55
C THR A 145 13.39 0.61 1.21
N TYR A 146 13.12 -0.49 1.89
CA TYR A 146 11.86 -0.65 2.64
C TYR A 146 11.69 0.45 3.70
N ARG A 147 12.78 0.83 4.38
CA ARG A 147 12.84 2.01 5.25
C ARG A 147 12.51 3.31 4.53
N SER A 148 13.24 3.67 3.47
CA SER A 148 13.11 4.99 2.84
C SER A 148 11.74 5.18 2.19
N PHE A 149 11.13 4.09 1.71
CA PHE A 149 9.78 4.10 1.15
C PHE A 149 8.72 4.51 2.19
N TYR A 150 8.78 3.93 3.39
CA TYR A 150 7.86 4.30 4.48
C TYR A 150 8.16 5.67 5.08
N GLU A 151 9.43 6.06 5.19
CA GLU A 151 9.81 7.40 5.65
C GLU A 151 9.27 8.47 4.69
N GLN A 152 9.38 8.26 3.37
CA GLN A 152 8.78 9.15 2.38
C GLN A 152 7.24 9.15 2.47
N MET A 153 6.60 7.98 2.43
CA MET A 153 5.13 7.87 2.39
C MET A 153 4.45 8.47 3.62
N SER A 154 5.09 8.35 4.79
CA SER A 154 4.57 8.84 6.07
C SER A 154 5.08 10.24 6.44
N ASN A 155 5.85 10.88 5.56
CA ASN A 155 6.55 12.14 5.84
C ASN A 155 7.47 12.10 7.08
N GLY A 156 8.01 10.92 7.39
CA GLY A 156 8.87 10.70 8.55
C GLY A 156 8.10 10.45 9.86
N LEU A 157 6.77 10.32 9.83
CA LEU A 157 6.00 9.86 10.99
C LEU A 157 6.34 8.42 11.36
N LEU A 158 6.67 7.58 10.37
CA LEU A 158 7.12 6.20 10.54
C LEU A 158 8.52 6.02 9.96
N SER A 159 9.36 5.32 10.69
CA SER A 159 10.62 4.75 10.19
C SER A 159 10.60 3.25 10.39
N VAL A 160 10.98 2.48 9.36
CA VAL A 160 11.20 1.05 9.52
C VAL A 160 12.69 0.79 9.68
N GLN A 161 13.07 0.10 10.75
CA GLN A 161 14.46 -0.21 11.08
C GLN A 161 14.58 -1.69 11.41
N GLY A 162 15.79 -2.22 11.42
CA GLY A 162 15.95 -3.64 11.66
C GLY A 162 17.38 -4.11 11.51
N GLN A 163 17.54 -5.41 11.67
CA GLN A 163 18.79 -6.12 11.45
C GLN A 163 18.48 -7.52 10.93
N THR A 164 19.32 -7.99 10.02
CA THR A 164 19.23 -9.34 9.48
C THR A 164 20.10 -10.32 10.29
N TYR A 165 19.50 -11.43 10.72
CA TYR A 165 20.13 -12.52 11.47
C TYR A 165 20.10 -13.83 10.70
N GLY A 166 21.22 -14.56 10.74
CA GLY A 166 21.35 -15.89 10.16
C GLY A 166 22.59 -16.05 9.26
N TYR A 167 22.69 -17.12 8.48
CA TYR A 167 21.65 -18.12 8.22
C TYR A 167 21.37 -19.06 9.40
N ALA A 168 20.09 -19.24 9.74
CA ALA A 168 19.67 -20.47 10.41
C ALA A 168 19.70 -21.63 9.41
N ALA A 169 20.61 -22.58 9.58
CA ALA A 169 20.66 -23.78 8.73
C ALA A 169 19.61 -24.78 9.22
N LEU A 170 18.51 -24.97 8.50
CA LEU A 170 17.46 -25.92 8.86
C LEU A 170 17.93 -27.38 8.66
N ASP A 171 17.34 -28.30 9.43
CA ASP A 171 17.79 -29.69 9.54
C ASP A 171 17.37 -30.55 8.35
N SER A 172 16.38 -30.11 7.57
CA SER A 172 15.81 -30.84 6.43
C SER A 172 15.94 -30.11 5.09
N ASN A 173 15.72 -30.86 4.01
CA ASN A 173 15.67 -30.31 2.65
C ASN A 173 14.42 -29.47 2.43
N GLU A 174 14.45 -28.56 1.46
CA GLU A 174 13.36 -27.63 1.13
C GLU A 174 12.00 -28.31 1.02
N GLY A 175 11.91 -29.42 0.28
CA GLY A 175 10.67 -30.16 0.06
C GLY A 175 9.98 -30.68 1.33
N THR A 176 10.71 -30.74 2.45
CA THR A 176 10.10 -31.02 3.76
C THR A 176 9.21 -29.86 4.18
N TYR A 177 9.70 -28.64 4.09
CA TYR A 177 9.02 -27.44 4.58
C TYR A 177 7.98 -26.91 3.58
N THR A 178 8.23 -27.03 2.27
CA THR A 178 7.26 -26.60 1.25
C THR A 178 6.11 -27.57 1.07
N GLY A 179 6.29 -28.83 1.47
CA GLY A 179 5.31 -29.91 1.26
C GLY A 179 5.55 -30.68 -0.04
N THR A 180 4.96 -31.87 -0.13
CA THR A 180 5.18 -32.78 -1.27
C THR A 180 4.19 -32.48 -2.40
N ALA A 181 4.68 -32.03 -3.55
CA ALA A 181 3.85 -31.81 -4.72
C ALA A 181 3.03 -33.07 -5.06
N GLY A 182 1.76 -32.89 -5.44
CA GLY A 182 0.80 -33.98 -5.66
C GLY A 182 -0.05 -34.32 -4.44
N THR A 183 0.30 -33.79 -3.26
CA THR A 183 -0.51 -33.95 -2.03
C THR A 183 -1.36 -32.72 -1.68
N CYS A 184 -1.18 -31.63 -2.42
CA CYS A 184 -1.87 -30.36 -2.22
C CYS A 184 -2.84 -30.04 -3.36
N SER A 185 -3.85 -29.23 -3.07
CA SER A 185 -4.90 -28.82 -4.00
C SER A 185 -5.31 -27.37 -3.76
N GLY A 186 -5.89 -26.71 -4.76
CA GLY A 186 -6.32 -25.31 -4.63
C GLY A 186 -5.20 -24.30 -4.87
N ASN A 187 -4.04 -24.74 -5.36
CA ASN A 187 -3.03 -23.84 -5.89
C ASN A 187 -3.62 -23.10 -7.11
N PRO A 188 -3.60 -21.76 -7.12
CA PRO A 188 -4.29 -21.00 -8.15
C PRO A 188 -3.70 -21.23 -9.55
N TYR A 189 -2.43 -21.64 -9.66
CA TYR A 189 -1.79 -22.02 -10.92
C TYR A 189 -2.31 -23.33 -11.55
N GLY A 190 -3.34 -23.95 -10.98
CA GLY A 190 -3.94 -25.19 -11.50
C GLY A 190 -3.02 -26.40 -11.39
N ASN A 191 -2.02 -26.35 -10.51
CA ASN A 191 -1.07 -27.43 -10.25
C ASN A 191 -1.21 -27.97 -8.82
N SER A 192 -0.40 -28.97 -8.48
CA SER A 192 -0.42 -29.63 -7.17
C SER A 192 0.76 -29.23 -6.26
N ASN A 193 1.42 -28.10 -6.54
CA ASN A 193 2.47 -27.58 -5.67
C ASN A 193 1.85 -27.11 -4.35
N CYS A 194 2.55 -27.40 -3.27
CA CYS A 194 2.10 -27.07 -1.92
C CYS A 194 2.53 -25.66 -1.54
N ASN A 195 3.74 -25.24 -1.93
CA ASN A 195 4.34 -23.94 -1.65
C ASN A 195 4.31 -23.51 -0.17
N GLY A 196 4.14 -24.45 0.77
CA GLY A 196 3.92 -24.19 2.19
C GLY A 196 2.51 -23.74 2.58
N LEU A 197 1.55 -23.70 1.64
CA LEU A 197 0.23 -23.08 1.82
C LEU A 197 -0.96 -24.03 1.57
N PHE A 198 -0.90 -24.84 0.50
CA PHE A 198 -2.10 -25.48 -0.07
C PHE A 198 -2.49 -26.83 0.58
N SER A 199 -2.15 -27.00 1.86
CA SER A 199 -2.71 -28.04 2.77
C SER A 199 -2.31 -27.75 4.22
N ASP A 200 -3.10 -28.18 5.20
CA ASP A 200 -2.77 -28.05 6.63
C ASP A 200 -1.39 -28.65 6.97
N THR A 201 -1.03 -29.75 6.33
CA THR A 201 0.28 -30.38 6.51
C THR A 201 1.41 -29.50 5.97
N ALA A 202 1.24 -28.88 4.80
CA ALA A 202 2.23 -27.97 4.23
C ALA A 202 2.41 -26.74 5.13
N ILE A 203 1.31 -26.16 5.63
CA ILE A 203 1.32 -25.02 6.56
C ILE A 203 2.07 -25.39 7.85
N PHE A 204 1.73 -26.52 8.45
CA PHE A 204 2.38 -27.00 9.66
C PHE A 204 3.89 -27.19 9.46
N ARG A 205 4.30 -27.81 8.35
CA ARG A 205 5.72 -28.04 8.05
C ARG A 205 6.48 -26.74 7.78
N MET A 206 5.90 -25.81 7.02
CA MET A 206 6.48 -24.49 6.80
C MET A 206 6.70 -23.78 8.13
N GLN A 207 5.69 -23.71 8.99
CA GLN A 207 5.83 -23.05 10.30
C GLN A 207 6.72 -23.81 11.28
N ALA A 208 6.90 -25.13 11.14
CA ALA A 208 7.91 -25.87 11.88
C ALA A 208 9.33 -25.43 11.49
N GLY A 209 9.57 -25.17 10.21
CA GLY A 209 10.83 -24.58 9.72
C GLY A 209 11.08 -23.18 10.28
N LEU A 210 10.06 -22.32 10.32
CA LEU A 210 10.18 -20.99 10.92
C LEU A 210 10.53 -21.06 12.42
N ARG A 211 9.86 -21.95 13.18
CA ARG A 211 10.18 -22.18 14.59
C ARG A 211 11.58 -22.74 14.79
N GLU A 212 12.02 -23.62 13.90
CA GLU A 212 13.38 -24.15 13.92
C GLU A 212 14.40 -23.03 13.67
N ALA A 213 14.14 -22.12 12.72
CA ALA A 213 14.98 -20.95 12.48
C ALA A 213 15.08 -20.05 13.71
N LEU A 214 13.94 -19.74 14.34
CA LEU A 214 13.89 -18.98 15.60
C LEU A 214 14.73 -19.66 16.68
N ARG A 215 14.54 -20.96 16.92
CA ARG A 215 15.32 -21.72 17.91
C ARG A 215 16.83 -21.67 17.69
N LYS A 216 17.29 -21.66 16.44
CA LYS A 216 18.74 -21.63 16.13
C LYS A 216 19.37 -20.24 16.31
N LEU A 217 18.55 -19.19 16.28
CA LEU A 217 19.02 -17.80 16.38
C LEU A 217 18.61 -17.12 17.68
N ASP A 218 17.79 -17.78 18.51
CA ASP A 218 17.20 -17.18 19.71
C ASP A 218 18.24 -16.49 20.58
N ASP A 219 19.31 -17.21 20.96
CA ASP A 219 20.39 -16.70 21.82
C ASP A 219 21.24 -15.58 21.17
N GLN A 220 21.03 -15.26 19.90
CA GLN A 220 21.79 -14.24 19.15
C GLN A 220 21.02 -12.91 19.02
N VAL A 221 19.72 -12.92 19.36
CA VAL A 221 18.83 -11.78 19.14
C VAL A 221 18.32 -11.27 20.48
N ASP A 222 18.65 -10.04 20.86
CA ASP A 222 17.91 -9.38 21.95
C ASP A 222 16.50 -9.05 21.45
N TRP A 223 15.52 -9.88 21.82
CA TRP A 223 14.15 -9.72 21.33
C TRP A 223 13.40 -8.56 22.00
N THR A 224 13.89 -8.03 23.12
CA THR A 224 13.24 -6.90 23.81
C THR A 224 13.24 -5.63 22.97
N GLN A 225 14.15 -5.51 22.00
CA GLN A 225 14.22 -4.35 21.12
C GLN A 225 13.10 -4.32 20.05
N TYR A 226 12.38 -5.43 19.83
CA TYR A 226 11.39 -5.59 18.77
C TYR A 226 9.94 -5.60 19.27
N ASP A 227 9.71 -5.33 20.55
CA ASP A 227 8.38 -5.14 21.17
C ASP A 227 8.21 -3.65 21.48
N PHE A 228 7.99 -2.81 20.44
CA PHE A 228 7.88 -1.38 20.65
C PHE A 228 6.60 -1.05 21.42
N ASN A 229 5.49 -1.72 21.11
CA ASN A 229 4.19 -1.43 21.69
C ASN A 229 4.06 -1.88 23.17
N GLY A 230 4.99 -2.72 23.66
CA GLY A 230 5.10 -3.18 25.05
C GLY A 230 4.08 -4.25 25.44
N ASP A 231 3.56 -5.01 24.49
CA ASP A 231 2.53 -6.01 24.72
C ASP A 231 3.08 -7.44 24.96
N GLY A 232 4.40 -7.60 24.93
CA GLY A 232 5.09 -8.87 25.14
C GLY A 232 5.29 -9.68 23.86
N TYR A 233 4.93 -9.14 22.69
CA TYR A 233 5.18 -9.76 21.40
C TYR A 233 6.17 -8.94 20.59
N VAL A 234 6.98 -9.63 19.79
CA VAL A 234 7.69 -8.98 18.69
C VAL A 234 6.65 -8.40 17.74
N ASP A 235 6.77 -7.11 17.43
CA ASP A 235 5.83 -6.38 16.58
C ASP A 235 5.70 -7.07 15.22
N LEU A 236 6.81 -7.36 14.55
CA LEU A 236 6.79 -8.02 13.24
C LEU A 236 8.11 -8.72 12.98
N VAL A 237 8.08 -9.99 12.53
CA VAL A 237 9.26 -10.71 12.04
C VAL A 237 9.19 -10.88 10.52
N ALA A 238 10.30 -10.62 9.82
CA ALA A 238 10.41 -10.94 8.40
C ALA A 238 11.28 -12.20 8.23
N PHE A 239 10.68 -13.33 7.85
CA PHE A 239 11.43 -14.53 7.48
C PHE A 239 11.80 -14.46 6.00
N ILE A 240 13.04 -14.81 5.67
CA ILE A 240 13.54 -14.75 4.30
C ILE A 240 14.12 -16.12 3.91
N GLN A 241 13.48 -16.76 2.93
CA GLN A 241 13.89 -18.05 2.38
C GLN A 241 14.82 -17.85 1.16
N PRO A 242 15.75 -18.77 0.83
CA PRO A 242 16.83 -18.50 -0.12
C PRO A 242 16.44 -18.70 -1.61
N ALA A 243 15.31 -19.35 -1.88
CA ALA A 243 14.88 -19.69 -3.24
C ALA A 243 14.02 -18.59 -3.88
N LEU A 244 13.62 -18.82 -5.12
CA LEU A 244 12.64 -17.99 -5.82
C LEU A 244 11.27 -18.08 -5.14
N ASP A 245 10.41 -17.09 -5.35
CA ASP A 245 9.07 -17.11 -4.81
C ASP A 245 8.19 -18.20 -5.43
N GLY A 246 7.46 -18.93 -4.58
CA GLY A 246 6.37 -19.80 -5.00
C GLY A 246 5.30 -19.06 -5.81
N ALA A 247 5.13 -17.76 -5.54
CA ALA A 247 4.25 -16.85 -6.28
C ALA A 247 4.62 -16.72 -7.76
N CYS A 248 5.82 -17.09 -8.19
CA CYS A 248 6.21 -17.06 -9.60
C CYS A 248 5.52 -18.15 -10.46
N GLY A 249 4.84 -19.11 -9.81
CA GLY A 249 4.14 -20.18 -10.50
C GLY A 249 5.06 -21.12 -11.28
N GLY A 250 4.45 -21.97 -12.11
CA GLY A 250 5.14 -23.00 -12.89
C GLY A 250 5.05 -24.39 -12.26
N ALA A 251 4.93 -25.42 -13.10
CA ALA A 251 4.64 -26.79 -12.67
C ALA A 251 5.69 -27.39 -11.71
N THR A 252 6.93 -26.89 -11.76
CA THR A 252 8.04 -27.38 -10.92
C THR A 252 8.43 -26.41 -9.80
N ASN A 253 7.79 -25.25 -9.70
CA ASN A 253 8.11 -24.24 -8.69
C ASN A 253 7.35 -24.50 -7.39
N ASN A 254 7.89 -25.39 -6.56
CA ASN A 254 7.35 -25.71 -5.24
C ASN A 254 8.19 -25.07 -4.12
N HIS A 255 8.63 -23.83 -4.30
CA HIS A 255 9.27 -23.02 -3.28
C HIS A 255 8.24 -22.41 -2.32
N LEU A 256 8.66 -21.93 -1.15
CA LEU A 256 7.73 -21.24 -0.25
C LEU A 256 7.18 -19.98 -0.92
N TRP A 257 5.88 -19.75 -0.80
CA TRP A 257 5.21 -18.57 -1.36
C TRP A 257 5.16 -17.46 -0.31
N ALA A 258 5.56 -16.23 -0.67
CA ALA A 258 5.52 -15.08 0.23
C ALA A 258 4.09 -14.76 0.75
N HIS A 259 3.97 -14.44 2.05
CA HIS A 259 2.70 -14.16 2.70
C HIS A 259 2.88 -13.49 4.07
N ARG A 260 1.84 -12.82 4.57
CA ARG A 260 1.68 -12.55 6.01
C ARG A 260 0.95 -13.68 6.71
N PHE A 261 1.28 -13.98 7.96
CA PHE A 261 0.47 -14.85 8.81
C PHE A 261 0.85 -14.71 10.30
N ALA A 262 0.18 -15.48 11.15
CA ALA A 262 0.58 -15.74 12.51
C ALA A 262 0.94 -17.22 12.70
N LEU A 263 1.90 -17.50 13.58
CA LEU A 263 2.20 -18.86 14.00
C LEU A 263 0.94 -19.50 14.61
N THR A 264 0.49 -20.61 13.99
CA THR A 264 -0.68 -21.38 14.44
C THR A 264 -0.33 -22.22 15.67
N GLY A 265 -1.28 -22.43 16.58
CA GLY A 265 -0.99 -23.07 17.86
C GLY A 265 -0.31 -22.10 18.84
N ALA A 266 0.78 -22.53 19.47
CA ALA A 266 1.51 -21.67 20.41
C ALA A 266 2.49 -20.73 19.68
N PRO A 267 2.61 -19.46 20.10
CA PRO A 267 3.68 -18.58 19.65
C PRO A 267 5.04 -19.15 20.08
N TYR A 268 6.11 -18.73 19.41
CA TYR A 268 7.46 -19.08 19.83
C TYR A 268 7.84 -18.25 21.06
N THR A 269 8.32 -18.91 22.11
CA THR A 269 8.79 -18.26 23.35
C THR A 269 10.29 -18.03 23.24
N THR A 270 10.73 -16.78 23.27
CA THR A 270 12.16 -16.44 23.14
C THR A 270 12.87 -16.51 24.49
N HIS A 271 14.20 -16.47 24.49
CA HIS A 271 14.97 -16.39 25.73
C HIS A 271 14.86 -15.02 26.43
N SER A 272 14.50 -13.96 25.69
CA SER A 272 14.46 -12.60 26.23
C SER A 272 13.22 -12.38 27.10
N MET A 273 13.40 -11.60 28.18
CA MET A 273 12.35 -11.29 29.14
C MET A 273 11.98 -9.80 29.06
N THR A 274 10.70 -9.50 29.17
CA THR A 274 10.15 -8.14 29.27
C THR A 274 9.15 -8.05 30.43
N VAL A 275 8.63 -6.85 30.70
CA VAL A 275 7.61 -6.61 31.72
C VAL A 275 6.33 -6.12 31.06
N VAL A 276 5.27 -6.93 31.15
CA VAL A 276 3.94 -6.57 30.66
C VAL A 276 2.99 -6.51 31.86
N ASN A 277 2.29 -5.40 32.02
CA ASN A 277 1.35 -5.17 33.12
C ASN A 277 1.94 -5.50 34.51
N GLY A 278 3.21 -5.14 34.74
CA GLY A 278 3.92 -5.36 36.00
C GLY A 278 4.40 -6.80 36.24
N ARG A 279 4.27 -7.71 35.26
CA ARG A 279 4.73 -9.10 35.35
C ARG A 279 5.87 -9.36 34.37
N SER A 280 6.93 -10.02 34.84
CA SER A 280 8.00 -10.53 33.97
C SER A 280 7.46 -11.68 33.12
N VAL A 281 7.59 -11.55 31.81
CA VAL A 281 7.16 -12.53 30.80
C VAL A 281 8.25 -12.68 29.75
N HIS A 282 8.28 -13.81 29.05
CA HIS A 282 9.10 -13.96 27.85
C HIS A 282 8.52 -13.12 26.72
N VAL A 283 9.39 -12.57 25.87
CA VAL A 283 8.97 -11.98 24.59
C VAL A 283 8.52 -13.12 23.67
N LEU A 284 7.43 -12.91 22.94
CA LEU A 284 6.81 -13.94 22.10
C LEU A 284 6.90 -13.55 20.62
N VAL A 285 7.21 -14.49 19.74
CA VAL A 285 7.11 -14.32 18.28
C VAL A 285 5.85 -15.02 17.79
N SER A 286 5.02 -14.31 17.03
CA SER A 286 3.80 -14.87 16.44
C SER A 286 3.54 -14.34 15.05
N ASP A 287 3.42 -13.02 14.87
CA ASP A 287 3.11 -12.39 13.59
C ASP A 287 4.35 -12.32 12.71
N TYR A 288 4.23 -12.72 11.45
CA TYR A 288 5.35 -12.75 10.53
C TYR A 288 4.95 -12.48 9.09
N ILE A 289 5.89 -11.93 8.33
CA ILE A 289 5.91 -11.95 6.88
C ILE A 289 6.95 -12.99 6.46
N LEU A 290 6.59 -13.88 5.54
CA LEU A 290 7.53 -14.71 4.83
C LEU A 290 7.80 -14.09 3.47
N GLU A 291 9.06 -13.87 3.14
CA GLU A 291 9.54 -13.35 1.88
C GLU A 291 10.52 -14.34 1.23
N SER A 292 10.64 -14.23 -0.09
CA SER A 292 11.73 -14.84 -0.82
C SER A 292 12.94 -13.92 -0.83
N GLY A 293 14.14 -14.49 -0.73
CA GLY A 293 15.39 -13.72 -0.67
C GLY A 293 15.81 -13.16 -2.02
N VAL A 294 15.29 -13.74 -3.10
CA VAL A 294 15.62 -13.38 -4.48
C VAL A 294 14.35 -13.17 -5.32
N GLY A 295 14.43 -12.26 -6.28
CA GLY A 295 13.31 -11.91 -7.15
C GLY A 295 13.66 -10.87 -8.22
N GLY A 296 14.61 -9.96 -7.98
CA GLY A 296 14.99 -8.92 -8.95
C GLY A 296 13.84 -8.03 -9.41
N GLU A 297 14.04 -7.19 -10.42
CA GLU A 297 13.03 -6.21 -10.87
C GLU A 297 11.70 -6.87 -11.26
N GLY A 298 11.75 -8.08 -11.81
CA GLY A 298 10.57 -8.86 -12.18
C GLY A 298 9.97 -9.69 -11.03
N SER A 299 10.47 -9.60 -9.80
CA SER A 299 10.14 -10.47 -8.64
C SER A 299 10.30 -11.99 -8.84
N CYS A 300 10.74 -12.45 -10.02
CA CYS A 300 10.97 -13.84 -10.39
C CYS A 300 12.35 -14.09 -11.01
N ASP A 301 13.37 -13.35 -10.58
CA ASP A 301 14.79 -13.53 -10.92
C ASP A 301 15.60 -13.98 -9.69
N SER A 302 16.12 -15.22 -9.75
CA SER A 302 16.95 -15.80 -8.68
C SER A 302 18.33 -15.16 -8.52
N THR A 303 18.75 -14.29 -9.45
CA THR A 303 20.10 -13.67 -9.46
C THR A 303 20.16 -12.33 -8.74
N GLN A 304 19.03 -11.79 -8.30
CA GLN A 304 18.95 -10.50 -7.61
C GLN A 304 18.07 -10.58 -6.36
N ILE A 305 18.37 -9.76 -5.34
CA ILE A 305 17.58 -9.73 -4.10
C ILE A 305 16.14 -9.32 -4.40
N MET A 306 15.18 -9.88 -3.68
CA MET A 306 13.75 -9.54 -3.79
C MET A 306 13.53 -8.02 -3.67
N PRO A 307 12.60 -7.43 -4.44
CA PRO A 307 12.15 -6.06 -4.27
C PRO A 307 11.40 -5.81 -2.95
N ILE A 308 11.04 -4.56 -2.68
CA ILE A 308 10.40 -4.17 -1.42
C ILE A 308 8.87 -4.18 -1.48
N GLY A 309 8.27 -4.40 -2.66
CA GLY A 309 6.83 -4.29 -2.87
C GLY A 309 5.99 -5.18 -1.97
N THR A 310 6.28 -6.49 -1.92
CA THR A 310 5.53 -7.45 -1.09
C THR A 310 5.65 -7.11 0.38
N VAL A 311 6.87 -6.99 0.92
CA VAL A 311 7.06 -6.66 2.34
C VAL A 311 6.42 -5.32 2.72
N ALA A 312 6.41 -4.34 1.81
CA ALA A 312 5.72 -3.08 2.03
C ALA A 312 4.20 -3.25 2.06
N HIS A 313 3.61 -3.96 1.10
CA HIS A 313 2.17 -4.26 1.12
C HIS A 313 1.77 -5.00 2.41
N GLU A 314 2.49 -6.05 2.76
CA GLU A 314 2.21 -6.85 3.97
C GLU A 314 2.36 -6.06 5.26
N THR A 315 3.30 -5.09 5.30
CA THR A 315 3.44 -4.19 6.45
C THR A 315 2.23 -3.27 6.62
N GLY A 316 1.56 -2.87 5.52
CA GLY A 316 0.30 -2.12 5.58
C GLY A 316 -0.79 -2.85 6.38
N HIS A 317 -0.87 -4.17 6.26
CA HIS A 317 -1.76 -5.00 7.08
C HIS A 317 -1.35 -5.07 8.54
N GLY A 318 -0.07 -4.86 8.85
CA GLY A 318 0.43 -4.70 10.22
C GLY A 318 -0.12 -3.44 10.91
N PHE A 319 -0.52 -2.44 10.12
CA PHE A 319 -1.28 -1.29 10.59
C PHE A 319 -2.79 -1.50 10.50
N GLY A 320 -3.25 -2.67 10.07
CA GLY A 320 -4.67 -3.02 9.96
C GLY A 320 -5.40 -2.30 8.82
N LEU A 321 -4.68 -1.96 7.75
CA LEU A 321 -5.31 -1.62 6.48
C LEU A 321 -5.78 -2.91 5.79
N PRO A 322 -6.95 -2.90 5.12
CA PRO A 322 -7.43 -4.03 4.34
C PRO A 322 -6.76 -4.10 2.96
N ASP A 323 -6.93 -5.22 2.29
CA ASP A 323 -6.69 -5.33 0.85
C ASP A 323 -7.76 -4.51 0.10
N LEU A 324 -7.32 -3.78 -0.92
CA LEU A 324 -8.16 -2.89 -1.74
C LEU A 324 -8.28 -3.35 -3.20
N TYR A 325 -7.65 -4.46 -3.57
CA TYR A 325 -8.13 -5.26 -4.70
C TYR A 325 -9.38 -6.04 -4.28
N ASP A 326 -10.18 -6.49 -5.25
CA ASP A 326 -11.34 -7.33 -4.97
C ASP A 326 -10.90 -8.75 -4.57
N THR A 327 -10.97 -9.07 -3.28
CA THR A 327 -10.68 -10.40 -2.73
C THR A 327 -11.69 -11.47 -3.16
N GLY A 328 -12.83 -11.07 -3.73
CA GLY A 328 -13.78 -11.91 -4.44
C GLY A 328 -13.44 -12.16 -5.91
N GLU A 329 -12.41 -11.52 -6.45
CA GLU A 329 -11.85 -11.71 -7.80
C GLU A 329 -12.83 -11.43 -8.96
N ASN A 330 -13.81 -10.55 -8.74
CA ASN A 330 -14.78 -10.16 -9.77
C ASN A 330 -14.38 -8.85 -10.47
N THR A 331 -13.58 -8.01 -9.81
CA THR A 331 -12.99 -6.77 -10.35
C THR A 331 -11.49 -6.70 -10.00
N GLU A 332 -10.78 -5.66 -10.41
CA GLU A 332 -9.40 -5.37 -9.99
C GLU A 332 -9.37 -4.42 -8.76
N GLY A 333 -10.54 -4.10 -8.17
CA GLY A 333 -10.69 -3.16 -7.05
C GLY A 333 -10.18 -1.76 -7.41
N ILE A 334 -9.23 -1.23 -6.65
CA ILE A 334 -8.56 0.06 -6.99
C ILE A 334 -7.33 -0.11 -7.89
N GLY A 335 -7.02 -1.34 -8.30
CA GLY A 335 -5.85 -1.66 -9.12
C GLY A 335 -4.56 -1.11 -8.53
N GLU A 336 -3.73 -0.57 -9.41
CA GLU A 336 -2.36 -0.14 -9.13
C GLU A 336 -2.21 1.26 -8.52
N TYR A 337 -3.34 1.94 -8.30
CA TYR A 337 -3.36 3.28 -7.73
C TYR A 337 -3.04 3.34 -6.23
N SER A 338 -2.94 2.19 -5.55
CA SER A 338 -2.54 2.11 -4.13
C SER A 338 -1.65 0.91 -3.85
N LEU A 339 -0.71 1.08 -2.91
CA LEU A 339 0.04 -0.03 -2.31
C LEU A 339 -0.88 -1.13 -1.76
N MET A 340 -2.01 -0.78 -1.15
CA MET A 340 -2.95 -1.75 -0.56
C MET A 340 -3.88 -2.37 -1.60
N GLY A 341 -3.90 -1.84 -2.82
CA GLY A 341 -4.42 -2.55 -3.98
C GLY A 341 -3.29 -3.38 -4.59
N GLU A 342 -2.94 -3.08 -5.81
CA GLU A 342 -1.95 -3.83 -6.60
C GLU A 342 -0.69 -3.02 -6.89
N GLY A 343 -0.56 -1.89 -6.20
CA GLY A 343 0.54 -0.94 -6.36
C GLY A 343 1.91 -1.51 -6.02
N ASN A 344 1.99 -2.61 -5.28
CA ASN A 344 3.24 -3.36 -5.09
C ASN A 344 3.79 -3.98 -6.39
N TYR A 345 2.94 -4.14 -7.43
CA TYR A 345 3.29 -4.72 -8.72
C TYR A 345 3.43 -3.69 -9.87
N THR A 346 3.23 -2.39 -9.62
CA THR A 346 3.48 -1.35 -10.64
C THR A 346 4.94 -1.38 -11.09
N SER A 347 5.84 -1.23 -10.12
CA SER A 347 7.26 -1.49 -10.20
C SER A 347 7.70 -2.09 -8.88
N PRO A 348 8.20 -3.34 -8.85
CA PRO A 348 8.58 -3.97 -7.59
C PRO A 348 9.63 -3.18 -6.78
N PHE A 349 10.53 -2.45 -7.45
CA PHE A 349 11.53 -1.58 -6.80
C PHE A 349 11.00 -0.18 -6.42
N SER A 350 9.91 0.28 -7.03
CA SER A 350 9.20 1.53 -6.67
C SER A 350 7.70 1.29 -6.68
N PRO A 351 7.17 0.63 -5.62
CA PRO A 351 5.74 0.43 -5.47
C PRO A 351 4.97 1.75 -5.54
N SER A 352 3.72 1.70 -5.98
CA SER A 352 2.77 2.81 -5.81
C SER A 352 2.65 3.18 -4.34
N ARG A 353 2.48 4.46 -4.01
CA ARG A 353 2.13 4.89 -2.65
C ARG A 353 0.76 4.37 -2.25
N MET A 354 0.42 4.47 -0.96
CA MET A 354 -0.96 4.30 -0.50
C MET A 354 -1.86 5.42 -1.03
N ASP A 355 -3.12 5.09 -1.30
CA ASP A 355 -4.18 6.04 -1.65
C ASP A 355 -4.56 6.98 -0.48
N ALA A 356 -5.30 8.05 -0.80
CA ALA A 356 -5.73 9.05 0.18
C ALA A 356 -6.54 8.47 1.34
N TRP A 357 -7.35 7.43 1.12
CA TRP A 357 -8.14 6.84 2.18
C TRP A 357 -7.22 6.08 3.14
N SER A 358 -6.34 5.22 2.63
CA SER A 358 -5.34 4.48 3.41
C SER A 358 -4.42 5.43 4.20
N LEU A 359 -3.89 6.48 3.56
CA LEU A 359 -3.07 7.49 4.24
C LEU A 359 -3.87 8.26 5.29
N ASN A 360 -5.15 8.54 5.03
CA ASN A 360 -6.02 9.15 6.02
C ASN A 360 -6.26 8.20 7.19
N GLU A 361 -6.48 6.90 7.00
CA GLU A 361 -6.67 5.98 8.12
C GLU A 361 -5.43 5.91 9.04
N LEU A 362 -4.22 6.11 8.48
CA LEU A 362 -2.96 6.16 9.23
C LEU A 362 -2.57 7.55 9.74
N GLY A 363 -3.20 8.62 9.24
CA GLY A 363 -2.86 10.00 9.58
C GLY A 363 -1.58 10.51 8.92
N TRP A 364 -1.26 10.01 7.74
CA TRP A 364 -0.08 10.36 6.94
C TRP A 364 -0.39 11.36 5.81
N VAL A 365 -1.58 11.97 5.83
CA VAL A 365 -2.02 12.94 4.84
C VAL A 365 -2.82 14.06 5.52
N THR A 366 -2.70 15.27 4.98
CA THR A 366 -3.54 16.41 5.29
C THR A 366 -4.86 16.29 4.53
N VAL A 367 -5.98 16.20 5.25
CA VAL A 367 -7.30 16.16 4.63
C VAL A 367 -7.93 17.54 4.67
N VAL A 368 -8.26 18.10 3.50
CA VAL A 368 -8.85 19.43 3.38
C VAL A 368 -10.30 19.33 2.89
N PRO A 369 -11.31 19.77 3.66
CA PRO A 369 -12.69 19.73 3.21
C PRO A 369 -12.97 20.81 2.17
N LEU A 370 -13.64 20.44 1.07
CA LEU A 370 -14.14 21.38 0.08
C LEU A 370 -15.66 21.51 0.21
N GLY A 371 -16.14 22.14 1.28
CA GLY A 371 -17.58 22.28 1.54
C GLY A 371 -18.28 23.43 0.80
N THR A 372 -17.55 24.21 0.01
CA THR A 372 -18.07 25.39 -0.70
C THR A 372 -17.67 25.32 -2.16
N GLY A 373 -18.52 25.83 -3.05
CA GLY A 373 -18.16 25.98 -4.47
C GLY A 373 -17.02 26.98 -4.66
N GLY A 374 -16.14 26.73 -5.61
CA GLY A 374 -14.98 27.57 -5.89
C GLY A 374 -13.96 26.90 -6.79
N THR A 375 -12.91 27.63 -7.13
CA THR A 375 -11.75 27.10 -7.88
C THR A 375 -10.63 26.78 -6.90
N TYR A 376 -10.14 25.55 -6.96
CA TYR A 376 -9.12 25.03 -6.07
C TYR A 376 -7.90 24.56 -6.87
N ARG A 377 -6.73 24.58 -6.22
CA ARG A 377 -5.47 24.11 -6.80
C ARG A 377 -4.63 23.43 -5.73
N PHE A 378 -3.88 22.42 -6.15
CA PHE A 378 -2.97 21.69 -5.26
C PHE A 378 -1.87 20.99 -6.06
N GLY A 379 -0.70 20.82 -5.42
CA GLY A 379 0.48 20.18 -5.99
C GLY A 379 0.33 18.67 -6.10
N ALA A 380 1.37 17.99 -6.59
CA ALA A 380 1.41 16.53 -6.60
C ALA A 380 1.31 16.00 -5.16
N VAL A 381 0.48 15.00 -4.91
CA VAL A 381 0.29 14.43 -3.57
C VAL A 381 1.59 13.95 -2.93
N PRO A 382 2.53 13.30 -3.66
CA PRO A 382 3.83 12.93 -3.11
C PRO A 382 4.62 14.05 -2.43
N THR A 383 4.41 15.30 -2.82
CA THR A 383 5.15 16.44 -2.26
C THR A 383 4.27 17.45 -1.54
N SER A 384 2.95 17.37 -1.68
CA SER A 384 2.00 18.30 -1.06
C SER A 384 1.23 17.72 0.12
N ASP A 385 1.27 16.39 0.28
CA ASP A 385 0.63 15.65 1.37
C ASP A 385 -0.84 16.01 1.59
N THR A 386 -1.55 16.38 0.53
CA THR A 386 -2.91 16.92 0.62
C THR A 386 -3.88 16.09 -0.18
N ALA A 387 -4.94 15.61 0.49
CA ALA A 387 -6.11 15.04 -0.14
C ALA A 387 -7.32 15.96 0.11
N PHE A 388 -8.13 16.20 -0.93
CA PHE A 388 -9.37 16.95 -0.75
C PHE A 388 -10.54 16.02 -0.42
N PHE A 389 -11.32 16.39 0.59
CA PHE A 389 -12.54 15.69 1.00
C PHE A 389 -13.77 16.44 0.47
N LEU A 390 -14.62 15.75 -0.28
CA LEU A 390 -15.85 16.29 -0.83
C LEU A 390 -17.05 15.53 -0.26
N PRO A 391 -17.96 16.20 0.47
CA PRO A 391 -19.15 15.56 0.98
C PRO A 391 -20.16 15.26 -0.13
N VAL A 392 -20.96 14.21 0.08
CA VAL A 392 -22.21 13.97 -0.66
C VAL A 392 -23.34 14.79 -0.05
N ASP A 393 -24.18 15.39 -0.90
CA ASP A 393 -25.34 16.18 -0.46
C ASP A 393 -26.60 15.29 -0.24
N GLY A 394 -27.53 15.79 0.57
CA GLY A 394 -28.79 15.12 0.88
C GLY A 394 -28.66 13.90 1.82
N ALA A 395 -29.67 13.03 1.79
CA ALA A 395 -29.70 11.81 2.61
C ALA A 395 -28.52 10.88 2.27
N ASN A 396 -27.66 10.62 3.26
CA ASN A 396 -26.43 9.85 3.08
C ASN A 396 -26.31 8.73 4.14
N PRO A 397 -27.18 7.69 4.07
CA PRO A 397 -27.21 6.63 5.09
C PRO A 397 -25.96 5.75 5.08
N ARG A 398 -25.28 5.65 3.93
CA ARG A 398 -24.05 4.86 3.76
C ARG A 398 -22.77 5.60 4.12
N GLY A 399 -22.87 6.91 4.43
CA GLY A 399 -21.72 7.75 4.76
C GLY A 399 -20.75 7.92 3.58
N GLU A 400 -21.29 8.09 2.37
CA GLU A 400 -20.54 8.25 1.14
C GLU A 400 -19.86 9.62 1.03
N TYR A 401 -18.68 9.66 0.44
CA TYR A 401 -17.93 10.88 0.15
C TYR A 401 -16.88 10.64 -0.93
N PHE A 402 -16.30 11.71 -1.47
CA PHE A 402 -15.23 11.63 -2.46
C PHE A 402 -13.92 12.16 -1.89
N LEU A 403 -12.82 11.51 -2.29
CA LEU A 403 -11.46 11.97 -2.02
C LEU A 403 -10.76 12.31 -3.34
N LEU A 404 -10.04 13.43 -3.38
CA LEU A 404 -9.24 13.81 -4.54
C LEU A 404 -7.75 13.79 -4.22
N GLU A 405 -6.98 13.19 -5.12
CA GLU A 405 -5.52 13.21 -5.15
C GLU A 405 -5.01 13.75 -6.48
N ASN A 406 -3.96 14.56 -6.46
CA ASN A 406 -3.21 14.90 -7.68
C ASN A 406 -2.01 13.97 -7.79
N ARG A 407 -2.14 12.88 -8.54
CA ARG A 407 -1.11 11.84 -8.71
C ARG A 407 -0.30 12.16 -9.95
N GLN A 408 1.01 12.34 -9.79
CA GLN A 408 1.91 12.80 -10.86
C GLN A 408 3.15 11.92 -10.91
N ALA A 409 3.92 11.99 -12.00
CA ALA A 409 5.17 11.24 -12.12
C ALA A 409 6.29 11.87 -11.25
N VAL A 410 6.10 11.80 -9.93
CA VAL A 410 6.95 12.36 -8.89
C VAL A 410 7.11 11.30 -7.81
N GLU A 411 8.34 11.13 -7.32
CA GLU A 411 8.64 10.13 -6.29
C GLU A 411 8.16 8.72 -6.69
N SER A 412 7.59 7.94 -5.76
CA SER A 412 7.17 6.55 -5.98
C SER A 412 6.11 6.40 -7.07
N ASP A 413 5.26 7.40 -7.25
CA ASP A 413 4.24 7.42 -8.31
C ASP A 413 4.83 7.54 -9.71
N SER A 414 6.10 7.92 -9.86
CA SER A 414 6.76 8.00 -11.18
C SER A 414 6.67 6.68 -11.94
N SER A 415 6.89 5.56 -11.26
CA SER A 415 6.81 4.24 -11.88
C SER A 415 5.39 3.83 -12.22
N MET A 416 4.41 4.12 -11.35
CA MET A 416 3.01 3.84 -11.61
C MET A 416 2.49 4.63 -12.83
N ILE A 417 2.73 5.95 -12.87
CA ILE A 417 2.29 6.81 -13.98
C ILE A 417 2.94 6.38 -15.30
N GLN A 418 4.24 6.05 -15.27
CA GLN A 418 4.91 5.54 -16.46
C GLN A 418 4.34 4.20 -16.91
N TYR A 419 4.07 3.28 -15.99
CA TYR A 419 3.51 1.98 -16.30
C TYR A 419 2.11 2.09 -16.92
N HIS A 420 1.24 2.92 -16.34
CA HIS A 420 -0.11 3.17 -16.86
C HIS A 420 -0.08 3.77 -18.26
N CYS A 421 0.94 4.58 -18.55
CA CYS A 421 1.20 5.08 -19.89
C CYS A 421 1.60 3.99 -20.89
N GLN A 422 2.39 3.01 -20.46
CA GLN A 422 2.72 1.83 -21.26
C GLN A 422 1.48 0.95 -21.52
N VAL A 423 0.59 0.80 -20.53
CA VAL A 423 -0.69 0.10 -20.67
C VAL A 423 -1.55 0.77 -21.73
N TRP A 424 -1.76 2.09 -21.63
CA TRP A 424 -2.59 2.85 -22.57
C TRP A 424 -2.11 2.75 -24.03
N TYR A 425 -0.81 2.92 -24.27
CA TYR A 425 -0.26 2.86 -25.62
C TYR A 425 0.12 1.45 -26.06
N HIS A 426 0.03 0.46 -25.17
CA HIS A 426 0.49 -0.91 -25.38
C HIS A 426 1.91 -0.95 -25.99
N ALA A 427 2.81 -0.13 -25.43
CA ALA A 427 4.16 0.08 -25.94
C ALA A 427 5.18 0.15 -24.81
N ALA A 428 6.35 -0.45 -24.99
CA ALA A 428 7.42 -0.42 -23.98
C ALA A 428 8.00 1.00 -23.78
N ALA A 429 8.01 1.82 -24.84
CA ALA A 429 8.46 3.21 -24.83
C ALA A 429 7.34 4.12 -25.35
N PRO A 430 6.32 4.42 -24.53
CA PRO A 430 5.20 5.26 -24.92
C PRO A 430 5.62 6.74 -24.96
N PRO A 431 4.84 7.62 -25.63
CA PRO A 431 4.96 9.07 -25.39
C PRO A 431 4.61 9.38 -23.92
N ALA A 432 4.93 10.57 -23.42
CA ALA A 432 4.63 10.92 -22.03
C ALA A 432 3.12 11.18 -21.83
N CYS A 433 2.48 10.45 -20.91
CA CYS A 433 1.05 10.62 -20.59
C CYS A 433 0.77 11.63 -19.46
N GLY A 434 1.77 11.97 -18.64
CA GLY A 434 1.55 12.76 -17.42
C GLY A 434 0.68 12.05 -16.39
N GLY A 435 0.55 12.64 -15.20
CA GLY A 435 -0.44 12.22 -14.21
C GLY A 435 -1.70 13.10 -14.26
N GLY A 436 -2.48 13.08 -13.18
CA GLY A 436 -3.68 13.89 -13.08
C GLY A 436 -4.39 13.79 -11.73
N LEU A 437 -5.58 14.38 -11.70
CA LEU A 437 -6.52 14.29 -10.60
C LEU A 437 -7.15 12.89 -10.59
N VAL A 438 -6.93 12.16 -9.52
CA VAL A 438 -7.53 10.86 -9.23
C VAL A 438 -8.67 11.10 -8.23
N VAL A 439 -9.84 10.51 -8.50
CA VAL A 439 -11.04 10.67 -7.69
C VAL A 439 -11.41 9.32 -7.12
N TYR A 440 -11.46 9.21 -5.79
CA TYR A 440 -11.97 8.01 -5.13
C TYR A 440 -13.37 8.26 -4.59
N HIS A 441 -14.30 7.33 -4.86
CA HIS A 441 -15.59 7.25 -4.20
C HIS A 441 -15.48 6.33 -2.98
N VAL A 442 -15.84 6.83 -1.81
CA VAL A 442 -15.73 6.11 -0.53
C VAL A 442 -17.12 5.76 -0.02
N ASP A 443 -17.34 4.51 0.34
CA ASP A 443 -18.55 3.99 0.97
C ASP A 443 -18.23 3.51 2.39
N SER A 444 -18.56 4.35 3.38
CA SER A 444 -18.20 4.10 4.78
C SER A 444 -18.89 2.88 5.37
N GLU A 445 -20.12 2.57 4.92
CA GLU A 445 -20.86 1.41 5.37
C GLU A 445 -20.18 0.10 4.92
N GLN A 446 -19.81 0.02 3.64
CA GLN A 446 -19.09 -1.15 3.11
C GLN A 446 -17.76 -1.37 3.83
N ILE A 447 -16.98 -0.29 4.04
CA ILE A 447 -15.72 -0.35 4.80
C ILE A 447 -15.93 -0.85 6.23
N ALA A 448 -16.98 -0.37 6.90
CA ALA A 448 -17.26 -0.76 8.29
C ALA A 448 -17.68 -2.24 8.41
N GLN A 449 -18.39 -2.75 7.41
CA GLN A 449 -18.89 -4.13 7.36
C GLN A 449 -17.84 -5.13 6.88
N HIS A 450 -16.86 -4.71 6.07
CA HIS A 450 -15.95 -5.60 5.35
C HIS A 450 -14.45 -5.28 5.49
N GLY A 451 -14.06 -4.44 6.45
CA GLY A 451 -12.65 -4.20 6.77
C GLY A 451 -11.90 -5.45 7.25
N ILE A 452 -10.59 -5.30 7.51
CA ILE A 452 -9.73 -6.43 7.92
C ILE A 452 -10.17 -7.11 9.23
N ASP A 453 -10.87 -6.37 10.09
CA ASP A 453 -11.41 -6.90 11.34
C ASP A 453 -12.70 -7.70 11.19
N GLN A 454 -13.20 -7.82 9.95
CA GLN A 454 -14.41 -8.52 9.58
C GLN A 454 -14.06 -9.68 8.67
N ASP A 455 -13.74 -9.38 7.40
CA ASP A 455 -13.50 -10.39 6.37
C ASP A 455 -12.64 -9.92 5.19
N ASN A 456 -12.09 -8.70 5.24
CA ASN A 456 -11.20 -8.16 4.21
C ASN A 456 -11.83 -8.09 2.80
N ARG A 457 -13.14 -7.82 2.74
CA ARG A 457 -13.94 -7.72 1.51
C ARG A 457 -14.34 -6.28 1.19
N VAL A 458 -13.50 -5.31 1.53
CA VAL A 458 -13.83 -3.87 1.37
C VAL A 458 -14.24 -3.56 -0.07
N ASN A 459 -13.57 -4.14 -1.06
CA ASN A 459 -13.88 -3.95 -2.47
C ASN A 459 -14.46 -5.20 -3.14
N ALA A 460 -15.07 -6.10 -2.38
CA ALA A 460 -15.76 -7.25 -2.96
C ALA A 460 -17.27 -7.04 -3.04
N GLY A 461 -17.84 -7.43 -4.18
CA GLY A 461 -19.28 -7.33 -4.44
C GLY A 461 -19.66 -6.05 -5.20
N PRO A 462 -20.98 -5.79 -5.35
CA PRO A 462 -21.47 -4.74 -6.25
C PRO A 462 -21.22 -3.30 -5.74
N ILE A 463 -20.89 -3.14 -4.46
CA ILE A 463 -20.50 -1.85 -3.88
C ILE A 463 -19.09 -2.01 -3.33
N HIS A 464 -18.15 -1.24 -3.88
CA HIS A 464 -16.81 -1.13 -3.34
C HIS A 464 -16.77 -0.08 -2.23
N GLY A 465 -16.06 -0.38 -1.15
CA GLY A 465 -15.80 0.54 -0.06
C GLY A 465 -14.90 1.71 -0.47
N LEU A 466 -13.98 1.45 -1.40
CA LEU A 466 -13.17 2.46 -2.05
C LEU A 466 -13.07 2.12 -3.55
N ALA A 467 -13.66 2.95 -4.40
CA ALA A 467 -13.60 2.80 -5.86
C ALA A 467 -12.83 3.96 -6.50
N LEU A 468 -12.02 3.67 -7.49
CA LEU A 468 -11.48 4.70 -8.39
C LEU A 468 -12.56 5.10 -9.40
N VAL A 469 -12.85 6.39 -9.52
CA VAL A 469 -13.72 6.91 -10.59
C VAL A 469 -12.86 7.13 -11.84
N GLN A 470 -12.92 6.18 -12.79
CA GLN A 470 -12.10 6.15 -13.99
C GLN A 470 -12.51 7.25 -14.99
N ALA A 471 -11.64 8.24 -15.22
CA ALA A 471 -11.98 9.44 -16.00
C ALA A 471 -12.38 9.17 -17.45
N ASP A 472 -11.88 8.11 -18.07
CA ASP A 472 -12.25 7.70 -19.43
C ASP A 472 -13.64 7.04 -19.52
N GLY A 473 -14.22 6.63 -18.40
CA GLY A 473 -15.49 5.95 -18.33
C GLY A 473 -15.49 4.54 -18.93
N LEU A 474 -14.32 3.90 -19.07
CA LEU A 474 -14.19 2.58 -19.67
C LEU A 474 -14.45 1.42 -18.70
N ALA A 475 -14.42 1.70 -17.39
CA ALA A 475 -14.69 0.73 -16.32
C ALA A 475 -13.75 -0.50 -16.37
N ASN A 476 -12.48 -0.30 -16.77
CA ASN A 476 -11.51 -1.38 -16.91
C ASN A 476 -11.09 -2.02 -15.57
N LEU A 477 -11.15 -1.26 -14.47
CA LEU A 477 -10.93 -1.80 -13.12
C LEU A 477 -12.14 -2.62 -12.64
N ASP A 478 -13.35 -2.26 -13.07
CA ASP A 478 -14.59 -2.97 -12.73
C ASP A 478 -14.84 -4.20 -13.62
N ALA A 479 -14.09 -4.32 -14.72
CA ALA A 479 -14.14 -5.47 -15.60
C ALA A 479 -13.48 -6.70 -14.95
N SER A 480 -14.03 -7.88 -15.22
CA SER A 480 -13.54 -9.11 -14.59
C SER A 480 -12.08 -9.40 -14.94
N PRO A 481 -11.20 -9.62 -13.94
CA PRO A 481 -9.80 -10.00 -14.17
C PRO A 481 -9.65 -11.37 -14.84
N ASN A 482 -10.69 -12.20 -14.75
CA ASN A 482 -10.80 -13.50 -15.41
C ASN A 482 -11.39 -13.40 -16.84
N GLY A 483 -11.79 -12.19 -17.27
CA GLY A 483 -12.35 -11.90 -18.57
C GLY A 483 -11.31 -11.55 -19.63
N THR A 484 -11.73 -10.78 -20.63
CA THR A 484 -10.87 -10.32 -21.72
C THR A 484 -9.87 -9.30 -21.20
N ARG A 485 -8.57 -9.51 -21.43
CA ARG A 485 -7.54 -8.51 -21.11
C ARG A 485 -7.48 -7.42 -22.18
N CYS A 486 -7.16 -6.20 -21.76
CA CYS A 486 -6.81 -5.15 -22.70
C CYS A 486 -5.50 -5.51 -23.42
N SER A 487 -5.60 -5.89 -24.69
CA SER A 487 -4.47 -6.31 -25.55
C SER A 487 -3.97 -5.21 -26.48
N SER A 488 -4.51 -4.01 -26.31
CA SER A 488 -4.24 -2.79 -27.06
C SER A 488 -4.58 -1.62 -26.14
N THR A 489 -4.69 -0.41 -26.69
CA THR A 489 -5.33 0.70 -25.96
C THR A 489 -6.63 0.25 -25.31
N PRO A 490 -6.84 0.54 -24.01
CA PRO A 490 -8.01 0.13 -23.24
C PRO A 490 -9.33 0.51 -23.94
N LEU A 491 -10.30 -0.38 -23.80
CA LEU A 491 -11.66 -0.25 -24.36
C LEU A 491 -12.66 -0.82 -23.35
N VAL A 492 -13.93 -0.41 -23.46
CA VAL A 492 -15.00 -0.96 -22.61
C VAL A 492 -15.04 -2.49 -22.71
N GLY A 493 -15.12 -3.14 -21.55
CA GLY A 493 -15.29 -4.60 -21.45
C GLY A 493 -14.01 -5.43 -21.50
N CYS A 494 -12.84 -4.79 -21.58
CA CYS A 494 -11.57 -5.44 -21.23
C CYS A 494 -11.16 -5.07 -19.79
N SER A 495 -10.34 -5.91 -19.15
CA SER A 495 -9.81 -5.68 -17.81
C SER A 495 -8.34 -5.27 -17.87
N ASP A 496 -7.99 -4.30 -17.05
CA ASP A 496 -6.64 -3.98 -16.62
C ASP A 496 -6.63 -3.42 -15.19
N ARG A 497 -5.43 -3.12 -14.70
CA ARG A 497 -5.18 -2.76 -13.30
C ARG A 497 -4.99 -1.25 -13.15
N GLY A 498 -5.38 -0.48 -14.16
CA GLY A 498 -5.17 0.95 -14.26
C GLY A 498 -4.35 1.33 -15.49
N ASP A 499 -4.69 2.50 -16.03
CA ASP A 499 -4.10 3.03 -17.24
C ASP A 499 -4.08 4.57 -17.26
N ALA A 500 -3.52 5.17 -18.31
CA ALA A 500 -3.33 6.62 -18.39
C ALA A 500 -4.61 7.41 -18.75
N GLY A 501 -5.73 6.73 -18.97
CA GLY A 501 -7.08 7.26 -19.15
C GLY A 501 -7.84 7.46 -17.84
N ASP A 502 -7.44 6.79 -16.76
CA ASP A 502 -8.14 6.89 -15.46
C ASP A 502 -8.03 8.25 -14.75
N PRO A 503 -6.90 9.00 -14.78
CA PRO A 503 -6.80 10.31 -14.13
C PRO A 503 -7.47 11.42 -14.96
N TYR A 504 -7.97 12.47 -14.32
CA TYR A 504 -8.48 13.67 -14.97
C TYR A 504 -7.37 14.76 -15.13
N PRO A 505 -7.20 15.41 -16.29
CA PRO A 505 -7.85 15.07 -17.55
C PRO A 505 -7.22 13.88 -18.27
N GLY A 506 -6.02 13.45 -17.83
CA GLY A 506 -5.33 12.28 -18.33
C GLY A 506 -5.16 12.26 -19.85
N THR A 507 -5.08 11.07 -20.41
CA THR A 507 -4.88 10.88 -21.86
C THR A 507 -6.15 11.09 -22.68
N THR A 508 -7.33 11.01 -22.03
CA THR A 508 -8.63 11.19 -22.69
C THR A 508 -9.09 12.64 -22.75
N GLY A 509 -8.46 13.54 -21.98
CA GLY A 509 -8.84 14.94 -21.92
C GLY A 509 -10.15 15.20 -21.15
N ASN A 510 -10.62 14.25 -20.34
CA ASN A 510 -11.86 14.45 -19.59
C ASN A 510 -11.67 15.49 -18.48
N VAL A 511 -12.27 16.66 -18.62
CA VAL A 511 -12.12 17.76 -17.66
C VAL A 511 -13.24 17.84 -16.63
N ALA A 512 -14.14 16.85 -16.55
CA ALA A 512 -15.31 16.95 -15.69
C ALA A 512 -15.85 15.62 -15.13
N LEU A 513 -16.23 15.65 -13.85
CA LEU A 513 -17.06 14.66 -13.16
C LEU A 513 -18.31 15.38 -12.62
N THR A 514 -19.43 15.16 -13.29
CA THR A 514 -20.71 15.82 -13.04
C THR A 514 -21.83 14.77 -13.00
N PRO A 515 -23.05 15.12 -12.59
CA PRO A 515 -24.19 14.19 -12.63
C PRO A 515 -24.53 13.63 -14.03
N THR A 516 -24.06 14.27 -15.10
CA THR A 516 -24.39 13.91 -16.49
C THR A 516 -23.17 13.66 -17.37
N SER A 517 -21.96 13.60 -16.78
CA SER A 517 -20.74 13.21 -17.52
C SER A 517 -20.61 11.69 -17.57
N THR A 518 -19.60 11.22 -18.30
CA THR A 518 -19.15 9.83 -18.27
C THR A 518 -17.70 9.82 -17.78
N PRO A 519 -17.40 9.22 -16.61
CA PRO A 519 -18.34 8.68 -15.62
C PRO A 519 -19.18 9.79 -14.95
N ALA A 520 -20.29 9.42 -14.32
CA ALA A 520 -21.20 10.33 -13.63
C ALA A 520 -20.94 10.35 -12.12
N ALA A 521 -21.12 11.52 -11.48
CA ALA A 521 -21.02 11.68 -10.03
C ALA A 521 -22.30 11.19 -9.34
N LEU A 522 -22.39 9.89 -9.04
CA LEU A 522 -23.57 9.24 -8.47
C LEU A 522 -23.29 8.63 -7.09
N ARG A 523 -24.35 8.43 -6.32
CA ARG A 523 -24.33 7.69 -5.05
C ARG A 523 -24.55 6.20 -5.29
N ASN A 524 -23.89 5.36 -4.50
CA ASN A 524 -24.07 3.91 -4.46
C ASN A 524 -25.46 3.52 -3.96
N VAL A 525 -26.01 4.25 -2.97
CA VAL A 525 -27.28 3.86 -2.30
C VAL A 525 -28.48 3.78 -3.26
N ASP A 526 -28.55 4.68 -4.24
CA ASP A 526 -29.73 4.80 -5.11
C ASP A 526 -29.44 5.26 -6.54
N GLY A 527 -28.16 5.42 -6.92
CA GLY A 527 -27.77 5.87 -8.25
C GLY A 527 -28.16 7.31 -8.57
N LEU A 528 -28.63 8.09 -7.59
CA LEU A 528 -28.94 9.50 -7.78
C LEU A 528 -27.66 10.35 -7.77
N PRO A 529 -27.69 11.57 -8.33
CA PRO A 529 -26.56 12.50 -8.27
C PRO A 529 -26.02 12.70 -6.86
N ALA A 530 -24.70 12.67 -6.72
CA ALA A 530 -23.99 12.89 -5.45
C ALA A 530 -24.05 14.34 -4.94
N GLY A 531 -24.66 15.25 -5.72
CA GLY A 531 -24.77 16.67 -5.36
C GLY A 531 -23.51 17.49 -5.60
N LEU A 532 -22.51 16.95 -6.31
CA LEU A 532 -21.26 17.63 -6.62
C LEU A 532 -21.02 17.72 -8.12
N VAL A 533 -20.32 18.79 -8.52
CA VAL A 533 -19.77 19.00 -9.85
C VAL A 533 -18.30 19.33 -9.70
N LEU A 534 -17.45 18.53 -10.33
CA LEU A 534 -16.05 18.82 -10.57
C LEU A 534 -15.88 19.10 -12.06
N ASP A 535 -15.40 20.28 -12.42
CA ASP A 535 -15.12 20.60 -13.81
C ASP A 535 -13.95 21.57 -13.96
N GLN A 536 -13.67 21.98 -15.20
CA GLN A 536 -12.53 22.85 -15.53
C GLN A 536 -11.19 22.28 -15.03
N ILE A 537 -11.09 20.94 -14.95
CA ILE A 537 -9.90 20.26 -14.46
C ILE A 537 -8.75 20.49 -15.46
N THR A 538 -7.69 21.15 -15.00
CA THR A 538 -6.60 21.61 -15.86
C THR A 538 -5.25 21.38 -15.18
N GLN A 539 -4.35 20.67 -15.86
CA GLN A 539 -2.95 20.60 -15.48
C GLN A 539 -2.30 21.96 -15.70
N LEU A 540 -1.85 22.63 -14.63
CA LEU A 540 -1.22 23.95 -14.74
C LEU A 540 0.29 23.85 -14.99
N VAL A 541 0.94 22.89 -14.33
CA VAL A 541 2.39 22.65 -14.41
C VAL A 541 2.61 21.16 -14.66
N PRO A 542 3.38 20.73 -15.67
CA PRO A 542 3.70 19.31 -15.88
C PRO A 542 4.26 18.66 -14.61
N ASN A 543 3.73 17.50 -14.22
CA ASN A 543 4.08 16.80 -12.97
C ASN A 543 3.92 17.64 -11.69
N GLY A 544 3.05 18.67 -11.75
CA GLY A 544 2.92 19.67 -10.69
C GLY A 544 1.46 19.99 -10.40
N ALA A 545 1.19 21.28 -10.17
CA ALA A 545 -0.13 21.72 -9.72
C ALA A 545 -1.23 21.47 -10.75
N ILE A 546 -2.36 20.98 -10.26
CA ILE A 546 -3.63 20.89 -10.99
C ILE A 546 -4.62 21.91 -10.42
N GLN A 547 -5.53 22.39 -11.27
CA GLN A 547 -6.64 23.26 -10.89
C GLN A 547 -7.95 22.63 -11.32
N PHE A 548 -9.01 22.84 -10.53
CA PHE A 548 -10.36 22.43 -10.86
C PHE A 548 -11.37 23.35 -10.18
N ARG A 549 -12.60 23.35 -10.68
CA ARG A 549 -13.74 24.02 -10.06
C ARG A 549 -14.64 22.99 -9.41
N VAL A 550 -15.07 23.30 -8.19
CA VAL A 550 -16.11 22.56 -7.46
C VAL A 550 -17.37 23.41 -7.44
N ALA A 551 -18.53 22.79 -7.67
CA ALA A 551 -19.83 23.36 -7.38
C ALA A 551 -20.73 22.33 -6.69
N TYR A 552 -21.64 22.81 -5.85
CA TYR A 552 -22.67 22.03 -5.18
C TYR A 552 -24.04 22.55 -5.61
N PRO A 553 -24.56 22.13 -6.79
CA PRO A 553 -25.82 22.64 -7.30
C PRO A 553 -26.97 22.06 -6.50
N VAL A 554 -28.00 22.86 -6.23
CA VAL A 554 -29.21 22.39 -5.57
C VAL A 554 -30.07 21.65 -6.61
N TRP A 555 -29.99 20.32 -6.62
CA TRP A 555 -30.77 19.48 -7.52
C TRP A 555 -32.06 19.03 -6.81
N VAL A 556 -33.14 19.81 -6.95
CA VAL A 556 -34.53 19.48 -6.58
C VAL A 556 -34.72 18.76 -5.23
N VAL A 557 -35.06 19.54 -4.20
CA VAL A 557 -35.59 19.06 -2.91
C VAL A 557 -36.84 18.20 -3.17
N ARG A 558 -36.84 16.93 -2.76
CA ARG A 558 -38.09 16.15 -2.67
C ARG A 558 -38.73 16.41 -1.31
N ALA A 559 -40.07 16.35 -1.24
CA ALA A 559 -40.81 16.59 0.00
C ALA A 559 -40.44 15.65 1.18
N THR A 560 -39.65 14.61 0.93
CA THR A 560 -39.10 13.70 1.93
C THR A 560 -37.78 14.16 2.56
N ASP A 561 -37.14 15.21 2.03
CA ASP A 561 -35.93 15.81 2.59
C ASP A 561 -36.30 16.76 3.74
N THR A 562 -36.55 16.20 4.93
CA THR A 562 -37.03 16.94 6.11
C THR A 562 -36.02 17.92 6.74
N THR A 563 -34.96 18.31 6.02
CA THR A 563 -33.97 19.29 6.51
C THR A 563 -33.62 20.39 5.50
N ALA A 564 -34.40 20.60 4.44
CA ALA A 564 -34.20 21.76 3.57
C ALA A 564 -34.58 23.07 4.30
N LEU A 565 -33.58 23.76 4.84
CA LEU A 565 -33.66 25.18 5.16
C LEU A 565 -33.59 25.95 3.84
N ILE A 566 -34.73 26.48 3.40
CA ILE A 566 -34.80 27.46 2.32
C ILE A 566 -34.14 28.75 2.86
N GLN A 567 -33.02 29.17 2.27
CA GLN A 567 -32.48 30.52 2.44
C GLN A 567 -33.07 31.46 1.39
#